data_AF-A0A9D5YFX9-F1
#
_entry.id   AF-A0A9D5YFX9-F1
#
_cell.length_a   1.000
_cell.length_b   1.000
_cell.length_c   1.000
_cell.angle_alpha   90.00
_cell.angle_beta   90.00
_cell.angle_gamma   90.00
#
_symmetry.space_group_name_H-M   'P 1'
#
loop_
_entity.id
_entity.type
_entity.pdbx_description
1 polymer ?
#
loop_
_entity_poly.entity_id
_entity_poly.type
_entity_poly.pdbx_seq_one_letter_code
_entity_poly.pdbx_strand_id
1 'polypeptide(L)'
;MSDIDIRSNLSEKEQERLAKIDKLDSNSTRKKLIFAAVTVVLITFFVLGTIFGGMYILSYEGTEALPEAEKTYSPLPEDAEAVIKAFAAFTEETKKYDSTKLDVSLGVNIPDESISLTGEKAEGASPLFSHIKSAVVSLISDFYENERVKGEYGTDFSSYLYKNDFTTDAAAAECIINEENENNASFIFTFSAENEKTAEIFSMSASSAVIDGVKDKLSEMVNIKNIDISYDSAVMTADINREKNIMTGVSQNRVCTVTAELEFIGEYSDFGTLTLSFKLEINKNYNFSRVEMYFTGDVFYVTKGASDEFKTKTVSDESPAETVLTFTSSNPEILSVDGRFFKANKVSEEPVTVSVEYTYKGVTYRDTCEFYVIVPVEGVKQNEKEISLKKGDEKALSVTVSPDDATLKQVYWFTTDENIASVDENGVVTAKNAGSASVYCITRDGNYKSSCAVEVSE
;
A
#
# COMPACT_ATOMS: atom_id res chain seq x y z
N MET A 1 -69.55 19.90 -13.32
CA MET A 1 -68.20 20.37 -12.95
C MET A 1 -67.30 19.16 -12.98
N SER A 2 -66.83 18.84 -14.18
CA SER A 2 -65.89 17.77 -14.47
C SER A 2 -65.31 18.17 -15.81
N ASP A 3 -64.29 19.03 -15.75
CA ASP A 3 -63.62 19.55 -16.93
C ASP A 3 -63.01 18.40 -17.72
N ILE A 4 -63.77 18.03 -18.75
CA ILE A 4 -63.39 17.71 -20.11
C ILE A 4 -61.88 17.59 -20.33
N ASP A 5 -61.52 16.38 -20.70
CA ASP A 5 -60.21 15.90 -21.08
C ASP A 5 -59.66 16.67 -22.31
N ILE A 6 -58.73 17.60 -22.07
CA ILE A 6 -58.02 18.34 -23.13
C ILE A 6 -56.86 17.49 -23.72
N ARG A 7 -56.60 16.26 -23.23
CA ARG A 7 -55.44 15.46 -23.67
C ARG A 7 -55.67 14.66 -24.95
N SER A 8 -56.91 14.53 -25.41
CA SER A 8 -57.23 13.64 -26.53
C SER A 8 -57.02 14.23 -27.93
N ASN A 9 -56.57 15.49 -28.06
CA ASN A 9 -56.41 16.17 -29.36
C ASN A 9 -55.02 16.79 -29.60
N LEU A 10 -53.99 16.37 -28.87
CA LEU A 10 -52.60 16.79 -29.11
C LEU A 10 -51.86 15.75 -29.96
N SER A 11 -50.94 16.19 -30.82
CA SER A 11 -50.12 15.28 -31.62
C SER A 11 -49.18 14.45 -30.72
N GLU A 12 -48.78 13.24 -31.14
CA GLU A 12 -47.85 12.36 -30.37
C GLU A 12 -46.59 13.10 -29.90
N LYS A 13 -46.09 14.05 -30.71
CA LYS A 13 -44.90 14.85 -30.42
C LYS A 13 -45.09 15.88 -29.28
N GLU A 14 -46.33 16.28 -29.01
CA GLU A 14 -46.67 17.23 -27.92
C GLU A 14 -46.92 16.50 -26.59
N GLN A 15 -47.46 15.27 -26.64
CA GLN A 15 -47.53 14.39 -25.48
C GLN A 15 -46.12 13.96 -25.01
N GLU A 16 -45.20 13.72 -25.95
CA GLU A 16 -43.80 13.40 -25.66
C GLU A 16 -43.02 14.60 -25.04
N ARG A 17 -43.41 15.84 -25.36
CA ARG A 17 -42.85 17.07 -24.76
C ARG A 17 -43.34 17.30 -23.32
N LEU A 18 -44.62 17.06 -23.04
CA LEU A 18 -45.18 17.18 -21.69
C LEU A 18 -44.62 16.11 -20.73
N ALA A 19 -44.44 14.88 -21.20
CA ALA A 19 -43.81 13.80 -20.42
C ALA A 19 -42.32 14.06 -20.11
N LYS A 20 -41.61 14.83 -20.97
CA LYS A 20 -40.24 15.31 -20.70
C LYS A 20 -40.20 16.44 -19.66
N ILE A 21 -41.23 17.30 -19.61
CA ILE A 21 -41.34 18.40 -18.63
C ILE A 21 -41.64 17.86 -17.22
N ASP A 22 -42.55 16.89 -17.08
CA ASP A 22 -42.83 16.25 -15.77
C ASP A 22 -41.61 15.48 -15.23
N LYS A 23 -40.77 14.90 -16.10
CA LYS A 23 -39.49 14.29 -15.71
C LYS A 23 -38.42 15.33 -15.31
N LEU A 24 -38.50 16.56 -15.81
CA LEU A 24 -37.56 17.64 -15.49
C LEU A 24 -37.89 18.34 -14.16
N ASP A 25 -39.15 18.37 -13.72
CA ASP A 25 -39.54 19.05 -12.48
C ASP A 25 -39.27 18.23 -11.20
N SER A 26 -39.10 16.91 -11.32
CA SER A 26 -38.68 16.04 -10.20
C SER A 26 -37.21 16.24 -9.77
N ASN A 27 -36.42 17.01 -10.52
CA ASN A 27 -34.97 17.16 -10.34
C ASN A 27 -34.55 18.58 -9.88
N SER A 28 -35.47 19.53 -9.75
CA SER A 28 -35.13 20.93 -9.41
C SER A 28 -35.11 21.22 -7.91
N THR A 29 -35.95 20.56 -7.11
CA THR A 29 -36.01 20.73 -5.65
C THR A 29 -34.84 20.03 -4.95
N ARG A 30 -34.42 18.85 -5.41
CA ARG A 30 -33.22 18.16 -4.90
C ARG A 30 -31.95 18.94 -5.21
N LYS A 31 -31.82 19.53 -6.40
CA LYS A 31 -30.65 20.35 -6.74
C LYS A 31 -30.55 21.61 -5.89
N LYS A 32 -31.67 22.29 -5.57
CA LYS A 32 -31.65 23.47 -4.68
C LYS A 32 -31.34 23.12 -3.22
N LEU A 33 -31.84 21.99 -2.70
CA LEU A 33 -31.49 21.53 -1.36
C LEU A 33 -30.03 21.06 -1.27
N ILE A 34 -29.53 20.36 -2.30
CA ILE A 34 -28.14 19.91 -2.37
C ILE A 34 -27.19 21.10 -2.54
N PHE A 35 -27.51 22.10 -3.36
CA PHE A 35 -26.67 23.30 -3.49
C PHE A 35 -26.65 24.11 -2.18
N ALA A 36 -27.79 24.30 -1.51
CA ALA A 36 -27.83 24.99 -0.23
C ALA A 36 -27.10 24.21 0.88
N ALA A 37 -27.23 22.89 0.93
CA ALA A 37 -26.50 22.05 1.86
C ALA A 37 -25.00 22.02 1.56
N VAL A 38 -24.58 21.94 0.30
CA VAL A 38 -23.18 21.95 -0.12
C VAL A 38 -22.55 23.32 0.11
N THR A 39 -23.27 24.43 -0.08
CA THR A 39 -22.76 25.78 0.21
C THR A 39 -22.66 26.03 1.72
N VAL A 40 -23.62 25.58 2.53
CA VAL A 40 -23.53 25.67 4.00
C VAL A 40 -22.43 24.75 4.52
N VAL A 41 -22.30 23.53 4.01
CA VAL A 41 -21.19 22.62 4.34
C VAL A 41 -19.86 23.21 3.91
N LEU A 42 -19.72 23.75 2.71
CA LEU A 42 -18.49 24.40 2.25
C LEU A 42 -18.14 25.64 3.07
N ILE A 43 -19.09 26.50 3.44
CA ILE A 43 -18.83 27.66 4.31
C ILE A 43 -18.50 27.19 5.74
N THR A 44 -19.14 26.13 6.23
CA THR A 44 -18.85 25.56 7.56
C THR A 44 -17.48 24.86 7.55
N PHE A 45 -17.08 24.21 6.45
CA PHE A 45 -15.73 23.65 6.24
C PHE A 45 -14.68 24.72 5.94
N PHE A 46 -15.03 25.88 5.39
CA PHE A 46 -14.09 26.99 5.17
C PHE A 46 -13.88 27.79 6.46
N VAL A 47 -14.93 27.96 7.28
CA VAL A 47 -14.85 28.64 8.59
C VAL A 47 -14.30 27.70 9.67
N LEU A 48 -14.65 26.41 9.67
CA LEU A 48 -13.97 25.41 10.51
C LEU A 48 -12.58 25.08 9.96
N GLY A 49 -12.35 25.10 8.65
CA GLY A 49 -11.02 24.84 8.06
C GLY A 49 -10.03 25.97 8.27
N THR A 50 -10.47 27.21 8.46
CA THR A 50 -9.59 28.32 8.85
C THR A 50 -9.35 28.39 10.36
N ILE A 51 -10.34 27.99 11.18
CA ILE A 51 -10.21 27.96 12.65
C ILE A 51 -9.53 26.66 13.14
N PHE A 52 -9.87 25.50 12.59
CA PHE A 52 -9.24 24.20 12.87
C PHE A 52 -8.05 23.91 11.97
N GLY A 53 -8.00 24.32 10.71
CA GLY A 53 -6.79 24.17 9.88
C GLY A 53 -5.66 25.08 10.34
N GLY A 54 -5.96 26.28 10.87
CA GLY A 54 -4.97 27.08 11.60
C GLY A 54 -4.48 26.37 12.87
N MET A 55 -5.34 25.62 13.58
CA MET A 55 -4.95 24.83 14.75
C MET A 55 -4.26 23.49 14.41
N TYR A 56 -4.53 22.91 13.24
CA TYR A 56 -3.96 21.65 12.76
C TYR A 56 -2.60 21.87 12.06
N ILE A 57 -2.46 22.93 11.24
CA ILE A 57 -1.20 23.29 10.58
C ILE A 57 -0.15 23.70 11.63
N LEU A 58 -0.57 24.42 12.69
CA LEU A 58 0.31 24.77 13.82
C LEU A 58 0.64 23.60 14.77
N SER A 59 0.09 22.41 14.55
CA SER A 59 0.39 21.22 15.38
C SER A 59 1.38 20.25 14.74
N TYR A 60 1.72 20.43 13.46
CA TYR A 60 2.59 19.50 12.73
C TYR A 60 3.77 20.15 12.01
N GLU A 61 3.75 21.45 11.69
CA GLU A 61 4.87 22.10 10.99
C GLU A 61 6.08 22.45 11.91
N GLY A 62 6.08 22.03 13.17
CA GLY A 62 7.17 22.28 14.12
C GLY A 62 7.75 21.03 14.80
N THR A 63 7.27 19.84 14.46
CA THR A 63 7.86 18.58 14.91
C THR A 63 8.64 17.98 13.77
N GLU A 64 9.92 18.29 13.66
CA GLU A 64 10.81 17.29 13.06
C GLU A 64 10.71 16.06 13.96
N ALA A 65 10.21 14.95 13.41
CA ALA A 65 10.42 13.66 14.02
C ALA A 65 11.90 13.54 14.37
N LEU A 66 12.20 13.00 15.56
CA LEU A 66 13.56 12.61 15.92
C LEU A 66 14.18 11.92 14.69
N PRO A 67 15.42 12.27 14.30
CA PRO A 67 15.99 11.82 13.05
C PRO A 67 15.83 10.31 12.98
N GLU A 68 14.94 9.85 12.11
CA GLU A 68 14.92 8.44 11.74
C GLU A 68 16.31 8.15 11.20
N ALA A 69 16.89 7.03 11.62
CA ALA A 69 18.16 6.59 11.03
C ALA A 69 18.00 6.63 9.50
N GLU A 70 18.93 7.28 8.79
CA GLU A 70 18.86 7.31 7.33
C GLU A 70 18.79 5.88 6.83
N LYS A 71 17.65 5.54 6.21
CA LYS A 71 17.45 4.20 5.66
C LYS A 71 18.38 4.00 4.49
N THR A 72 19.36 3.12 4.66
CA THR A 72 20.27 2.76 3.57
C THR A 72 19.65 1.65 2.74
N TYR A 73 19.37 1.92 1.48
CA TYR A 73 18.93 0.91 0.52
C TYR A 73 20.10 0.42 -0.32
N SER A 74 20.08 -0.85 -0.68
CA SER A 74 20.98 -1.35 -1.72
C SER A 74 20.70 -0.63 -3.05
N PRO A 75 21.74 -0.28 -3.82
CA PRO A 75 21.56 0.31 -5.15
C PRO A 75 20.80 -0.67 -6.05
N LEU A 76 19.91 -0.12 -6.87
CA LEU A 76 19.09 -0.92 -7.76
C LEU A 76 19.86 -1.29 -9.04
N PRO A 77 19.57 -2.46 -9.62
CA PRO A 77 20.16 -2.84 -10.90
C PRO A 77 19.73 -1.87 -12.00
N GLU A 78 20.70 -1.39 -12.80
CA GLU A 78 20.49 -0.36 -13.81
C GLU A 78 20.13 -0.91 -15.20
N ASP A 79 20.38 -2.19 -15.44
CA ASP A 79 20.13 -2.86 -16.72
C ASP A 79 19.58 -4.28 -16.55
N ALA A 80 19.13 -4.86 -17.67
CA ALA A 80 18.51 -6.18 -17.69
C ALA A 80 19.43 -7.30 -17.16
N GLU A 81 20.73 -7.25 -17.42
CA GLU A 81 21.68 -8.26 -16.96
C GLU A 81 21.85 -8.20 -15.44
N ALA A 82 21.95 -6.98 -14.90
CA ALA A 82 22.01 -6.73 -13.46
C ALA A 82 20.70 -7.15 -12.76
N VAL A 83 19.53 -6.91 -13.37
CA VAL A 83 18.23 -7.36 -12.84
C VAL A 83 18.19 -8.88 -12.75
N ILE A 84 18.58 -9.59 -13.82
CA ILE A 84 18.61 -11.07 -13.85
C ILE A 84 19.53 -11.60 -12.77
N LYS A 85 20.73 -11.02 -12.62
CA LYS A 85 21.70 -11.42 -11.61
C LYS A 85 21.20 -11.16 -10.18
N ALA A 86 20.60 -10.00 -9.94
CA ALA A 86 20.03 -9.64 -8.64
C ALA A 86 18.90 -10.60 -8.27
N PHE A 87 17.98 -10.86 -9.21
CA PHE A 87 16.89 -11.81 -9.02
C PHE A 87 17.40 -13.20 -8.65
N ALA A 88 18.41 -13.73 -9.37
CA ALA A 88 18.99 -15.03 -9.06
C ALA A 88 19.57 -15.10 -7.64
N ALA A 89 20.21 -14.04 -7.17
CA ALA A 89 20.72 -13.96 -5.79
C ALA A 89 19.58 -14.01 -4.76
N PHE A 90 18.49 -13.28 -4.98
CA PHE A 90 17.33 -13.35 -4.11
C PHE A 90 16.64 -14.72 -4.12
N THR A 91 16.63 -15.42 -5.26
CA THR A 91 16.07 -16.79 -5.34
C THR A 91 16.89 -17.79 -4.53
N GLU A 92 18.21 -17.65 -4.43
CA GLU A 92 19.00 -18.52 -3.53
C GLU A 92 18.69 -18.24 -2.06
N GLU A 93 18.46 -16.97 -1.70
CA GLU A 93 18.09 -16.58 -0.35
C GLU A 93 16.72 -17.15 0.09
N THR A 94 15.77 -17.36 -0.83
CA THR A 94 14.47 -17.98 -0.49
C THR A 94 14.59 -19.47 -0.15
N LYS A 95 15.69 -20.14 -0.51
CA LYS A 95 15.91 -21.57 -0.21
C LYS A 95 16.36 -21.86 1.23
N LYS A 96 16.41 -20.84 2.09
CA LYS A 96 16.62 -21.01 3.54
C LYS A 96 15.33 -21.51 4.19
N TYR A 97 15.02 -22.80 4.03
CA TYR A 97 13.74 -23.41 4.41
C TYR A 97 13.39 -23.30 5.89
N ASP A 98 14.39 -23.29 6.78
CA ASP A 98 14.15 -23.14 8.23
C ASP A 98 13.63 -21.75 8.60
N SER A 99 13.93 -20.74 7.78
CA SER A 99 13.58 -19.34 8.02
C SER A 99 12.58 -18.77 7.01
N THR A 100 12.21 -19.53 6.00
CA THR A 100 11.34 -19.12 4.89
C THR A 100 10.29 -20.19 4.67
N LYS A 101 9.04 -19.79 4.49
CA LYS A 101 7.98 -20.65 3.96
C LYS A 101 7.46 -20.08 2.65
N LEU A 102 6.91 -20.95 1.82
CA LEU A 102 6.33 -20.61 0.52
C LEU A 102 4.85 -20.98 0.49
N ASP A 103 4.00 -20.00 0.26
CA ASP A 103 2.59 -20.21 -0.07
C ASP A 103 2.38 -19.96 -1.57
N VAL A 104 1.91 -20.97 -2.30
CA VAL A 104 1.62 -20.88 -3.74
C VAL A 104 0.11 -20.85 -3.93
N SER A 105 -0.35 -19.88 -4.70
CA SER A 105 -1.75 -19.76 -5.10
C SER A 105 -1.87 -19.54 -6.60
N LEU A 106 -2.96 -20.02 -7.16
CA LEU A 106 -3.30 -19.84 -8.56
C LEU A 106 -4.68 -19.20 -8.63
N GLY A 107 -4.76 -18.08 -9.34
CA GLY A 107 -5.97 -17.35 -9.62
C GLY A 107 -6.25 -17.38 -11.11
N VAL A 108 -7.52 -17.53 -11.47
CA VAL A 108 -7.96 -17.46 -12.85
C VAL A 108 -9.15 -16.51 -12.95
N ASN A 109 -9.08 -15.60 -13.91
CA ASN A 109 -10.10 -14.62 -14.20
C ASN A 109 -10.50 -14.71 -15.67
N ILE A 110 -11.79 -14.57 -15.93
CA ILE A 110 -12.34 -14.41 -17.28
C ILE A 110 -13.09 -13.08 -17.26
N PRO A 111 -12.48 -11.99 -17.79
CA PRO A 111 -13.13 -10.70 -17.80
C PRO A 111 -14.44 -10.77 -18.58
N ASP A 112 -15.51 -10.27 -17.99
CA ASP A 112 -16.87 -10.32 -18.53
C ASP A 112 -16.96 -9.73 -19.94
N GLU A 113 -16.23 -8.65 -20.17
CA GLU A 113 -16.13 -7.91 -21.43
C GLU A 113 -15.34 -8.64 -22.51
N SER A 114 -14.52 -9.62 -22.14
CA SER A 114 -13.71 -10.38 -23.10
C SER A 114 -14.49 -11.47 -23.81
N ILE A 115 -15.63 -11.88 -23.24
CA ILE A 115 -16.41 -12.99 -23.73
C ILE A 115 -17.30 -12.52 -24.88
N SER A 116 -17.21 -13.19 -26.01
CA SER A 116 -17.96 -12.89 -27.22
C SER A 116 -18.48 -14.16 -27.87
N LEU A 117 -19.66 -14.05 -28.49
CA LEU A 117 -20.25 -15.10 -29.31
C LEU A 117 -20.51 -14.52 -30.69
N THR A 118 -20.01 -15.17 -31.73
CA THR A 118 -20.12 -14.71 -33.11
C THR A 118 -20.74 -15.80 -33.99
N GLY A 119 -21.46 -15.38 -35.03
CA GLY A 119 -22.19 -16.26 -35.95
C GLY A 119 -23.57 -15.72 -36.27
N GLU A 120 -24.21 -16.30 -37.28
CA GLU A 120 -25.45 -15.79 -37.89
C GLU A 120 -26.61 -15.64 -36.88
N LYS A 121 -26.65 -16.47 -35.85
CA LYS A 121 -27.71 -16.51 -34.84
C LYS A 121 -27.24 -16.17 -33.41
N ALA A 122 -26.08 -15.53 -33.28
CA ALA A 122 -25.47 -15.25 -31.98
C ALA A 122 -26.34 -14.38 -31.06
N GLU A 123 -27.07 -13.40 -31.60
CA GLU A 123 -27.93 -12.50 -30.83
C GLU A 123 -29.04 -13.27 -30.08
N GLY A 124 -29.59 -14.32 -30.70
CA GLY A 124 -30.61 -15.17 -30.09
C GLY A 124 -30.08 -16.13 -29.02
N ALA A 125 -28.78 -16.43 -29.02
CA ALA A 125 -28.14 -17.36 -28.08
C ALA A 125 -27.62 -16.67 -26.80
N SER A 126 -27.76 -15.36 -26.69
CA SER A 126 -27.29 -14.55 -25.56
C SER A 126 -27.77 -15.02 -24.17
N PRO A 127 -29.02 -15.54 -23.98
CA PRO A 127 -29.44 -16.08 -22.68
C PRO A 127 -28.67 -17.34 -22.24
N LEU A 128 -28.31 -18.22 -23.19
CA LEU A 128 -27.55 -19.46 -22.94
C LEU A 128 -26.09 -19.17 -22.56
N PHE A 129 -25.57 -18.06 -23.06
CA PHE A 129 -24.20 -17.61 -22.83
C PHE A 129 -23.87 -17.41 -21.34
N SER A 130 -24.81 -16.87 -20.56
CA SER A 130 -24.64 -16.68 -19.12
C SER A 130 -24.43 -18.01 -18.37
N HIS A 131 -25.09 -19.08 -18.83
CA HIS A 131 -24.99 -20.42 -18.25
C HIS A 131 -23.67 -21.09 -18.65
N ILE A 132 -23.30 -20.99 -19.93
CA ILE A 132 -22.01 -21.48 -20.46
C ILE A 132 -20.85 -20.82 -19.70
N LYS A 133 -20.89 -19.51 -19.52
CA LYS A 133 -19.90 -18.74 -18.76
C LYS A 133 -19.75 -19.26 -17.32
N SER A 134 -20.87 -19.35 -16.58
CA SER A 134 -20.83 -19.80 -15.18
C SER A 134 -20.26 -21.22 -15.04
N ALA A 135 -20.64 -22.13 -15.95
CA ALA A 135 -20.15 -23.51 -15.96
C ALA A 135 -18.64 -23.60 -16.22
N VAL A 136 -18.12 -22.81 -17.18
CA VAL A 136 -16.70 -22.74 -17.54
C VAL A 136 -15.87 -22.11 -16.41
N VAL A 137 -16.33 -20.99 -15.83
CA VAL A 137 -15.66 -20.33 -14.70
C VAL A 137 -15.57 -21.26 -13.49
N SER A 138 -16.66 -21.94 -13.12
CA SER A 138 -16.64 -22.90 -12.01
C SER A 138 -15.68 -24.06 -12.27
N LEU A 139 -15.69 -24.66 -13.46
CA LEU A 139 -14.80 -25.78 -13.77
C LEU A 139 -13.32 -25.37 -13.68
N ILE A 140 -12.99 -24.21 -14.25
CA ILE A 140 -11.63 -23.67 -14.24
C ILE A 140 -11.20 -23.37 -12.80
N SER A 141 -12.08 -22.75 -12.01
CA SER A 141 -11.82 -22.49 -10.59
C SER A 141 -11.55 -23.80 -9.82
N ASP A 142 -12.42 -24.81 -9.97
CA ASP A 142 -12.28 -26.10 -9.27
C ASP A 142 -11.00 -26.84 -9.67
N PHE A 143 -10.63 -26.78 -10.95
CA PHE A 143 -9.40 -27.39 -11.47
C PHE A 143 -8.16 -26.78 -10.78
N TYR A 144 -8.12 -25.46 -10.66
CA TYR A 144 -6.95 -24.74 -10.15
C TYR A 144 -6.93 -24.54 -8.62
N GLU A 145 -8.05 -24.71 -7.91
CA GLU A 145 -8.05 -24.73 -6.44
C GLU A 145 -7.21 -25.89 -5.86
N ASN A 146 -7.06 -26.98 -6.60
CA ASN A 146 -6.25 -28.14 -6.20
C ASN A 146 -4.74 -27.90 -6.28
N GLU A 147 -4.27 -26.79 -6.87
CA GLU A 147 -2.83 -26.44 -6.95
C GLU A 147 -2.34 -25.54 -5.82
N ARG A 148 -3.21 -25.17 -4.87
CA ARG A 148 -2.81 -24.36 -3.72
C ARG A 148 -1.83 -25.14 -2.84
N VAL A 149 -0.67 -24.53 -2.58
CA VAL A 149 0.32 -25.04 -1.64
C VAL A 149 0.38 -24.08 -0.48
N LYS A 150 0.13 -24.59 0.72
CA LYS A 150 0.37 -23.86 1.96
C LYS A 150 1.64 -24.42 2.60
N GLY A 151 2.68 -23.61 2.66
CA GLY A 151 3.99 -24.03 3.14
C GLY A 151 4.09 -24.00 4.66
N GLU A 152 5.04 -24.77 5.18
CA GLU A 152 5.43 -24.78 6.59
C GLU A 152 6.95 -24.54 6.71
N TYR A 153 7.38 -23.81 7.75
CA TYR A 153 8.80 -23.58 8.00
C TYR A 153 9.54 -24.90 8.25
N GLY A 154 10.72 -25.05 7.67
CA GLY A 154 11.56 -26.26 7.72
C GLY A 154 11.22 -27.30 6.65
N THR A 155 10.21 -27.04 5.80
CA THR A 155 9.86 -27.92 4.69
C THR A 155 10.59 -27.50 3.41
N ASP A 156 11.28 -28.44 2.76
CA ASP A 156 11.84 -28.21 1.43
C ASP A 156 10.71 -28.05 0.41
N PHE A 157 10.57 -26.84 -0.14
CA PHE A 157 9.59 -26.50 -1.17
C PHE A 157 10.23 -26.28 -2.55
N SER A 158 11.47 -26.74 -2.77
CA SER A 158 12.19 -26.55 -4.03
C SER A 158 11.40 -27.04 -5.26
N SER A 159 10.62 -28.11 -5.12
CA SER A 159 9.76 -28.63 -6.18
C SER A 159 8.58 -27.73 -6.55
N TYR A 160 8.21 -26.79 -5.66
CA TYR A 160 7.11 -25.85 -5.85
C TYR A 160 7.57 -24.46 -6.29
N LEU A 161 8.89 -24.20 -6.31
CA LEU A 161 9.42 -22.96 -6.83
C LEU A 161 9.14 -22.83 -8.33
N TYR A 162 8.93 -21.60 -8.77
CA TYR A 162 9.04 -21.26 -10.18
C TYR A 162 10.41 -21.74 -10.70
N LYS A 163 10.47 -22.23 -11.93
CA LYS A 163 11.77 -22.69 -12.45
C LYS A 163 12.63 -21.45 -12.78
N ASN A 164 13.90 -21.45 -12.38
CA ASN A 164 14.74 -20.24 -12.40
C ASN A 164 15.52 -20.06 -13.71
N ASP A 165 15.58 -21.10 -14.56
CA ASP A 165 16.29 -21.10 -15.85
C ASP A 165 15.65 -20.15 -16.90
N PHE A 166 14.60 -19.42 -16.51
CA PHE A 166 13.73 -18.64 -17.39
C PHE A 166 14.16 -17.18 -17.55
N THR A 167 15.02 -16.71 -16.66
CA THR A 167 15.50 -15.32 -16.65
C THR A 167 16.35 -14.97 -17.87
N THR A 168 17.04 -15.96 -18.47
CA THR A 168 17.82 -15.77 -19.70
C THR A 168 16.99 -15.77 -20.98
N ASP A 169 15.75 -16.25 -20.92
CA ASP A 169 14.84 -16.33 -22.08
C ASP A 169 13.83 -15.15 -22.13
N ALA A 170 13.92 -14.22 -21.17
CA ALA A 170 13.09 -13.01 -21.14
C ALA A 170 13.43 -12.07 -22.30
N ALA A 171 12.41 -11.50 -22.95
CA ALA A 171 12.59 -10.52 -24.02
C ALA A 171 13.00 -9.14 -23.47
N ALA A 172 12.61 -8.84 -22.23
CA ALA A 172 13.01 -7.66 -21.48
C ALA A 172 13.01 -7.94 -19.98
N ALA A 173 13.88 -7.25 -19.25
CA ALA A 173 13.92 -7.24 -17.78
C ALA A 173 14.19 -5.82 -17.29
N GLU A 174 13.41 -5.37 -16.31
CA GLU A 174 13.51 -4.02 -15.74
C GLU A 174 13.27 -4.03 -14.23
N CYS A 175 13.68 -2.95 -13.57
CA CYS A 175 13.46 -2.73 -12.14
C CYS A 175 12.71 -1.42 -11.94
N ILE A 176 11.60 -1.47 -11.20
CA ILE A 176 10.76 -0.29 -10.90
C ILE A 176 10.66 -0.10 -9.39
N ILE A 177 10.83 1.14 -8.92
CA ILE A 177 10.58 1.52 -7.52
C ILE A 177 9.10 1.84 -7.37
N ASN A 178 8.50 1.38 -6.27
CA ASN A 178 7.16 1.80 -5.93
C ASN A 178 7.19 3.26 -5.41
N GLU A 179 6.60 4.18 -6.17
CA GLU A 179 6.55 5.62 -5.83
C GLU A 179 5.74 5.90 -4.55
N GLU A 180 4.76 5.06 -4.22
CA GLU A 180 3.96 5.19 -2.99
C GLU A 180 4.70 4.62 -1.77
N ASN A 181 5.69 3.75 -1.98
CA ASN A 181 6.47 3.13 -0.92
C ASN A 181 7.87 2.73 -1.41
N GLU A 182 8.83 3.65 -1.27
CA GLU A 182 10.20 3.47 -1.76
C GLU A 182 10.94 2.27 -1.12
N ASN A 183 10.43 1.71 -0.02
CA ASN A 183 10.94 0.46 0.54
C ASN A 183 10.74 -0.74 -0.39
N ASN A 184 9.84 -0.65 -1.36
CA ASN A 184 9.48 -1.73 -2.25
C ASN A 184 9.97 -1.43 -3.68
N ALA A 185 10.53 -2.44 -4.32
CA ALA A 185 10.79 -2.43 -5.76
C ALA A 185 10.30 -3.74 -6.37
N SER A 186 10.08 -3.73 -7.68
CA SER A 186 9.66 -4.89 -8.44
C SER A 186 10.61 -5.12 -9.62
N PHE A 187 11.07 -6.35 -9.77
CA PHE A 187 11.74 -6.81 -10.99
C PHE A 187 10.69 -7.35 -11.94
N ILE A 188 10.62 -6.81 -13.15
CA ILE A 188 9.61 -7.16 -14.15
C ILE A 188 10.30 -7.81 -15.33
N PHE A 189 9.86 -9.01 -15.69
CA PHE A 189 10.33 -9.78 -16.83
C PHE A 189 9.19 -9.97 -17.82
N THR A 190 9.41 -9.58 -19.08
CA THR A 190 8.42 -9.70 -20.16
C THR A 190 8.86 -10.78 -21.15
N PHE A 191 7.93 -11.65 -21.52
CA PHE A 191 8.16 -12.80 -22.41
C PHE A 191 7.29 -12.70 -23.66
N SER A 192 7.89 -12.98 -24.82
CA SER A 192 7.15 -13.05 -26.08
C SER A 192 6.22 -14.28 -26.11
N ALA A 193 5.07 -14.10 -26.78
CA ALA A 193 4.07 -15.13 -27.01
C ALA A 193 4.58 -16.32 -27.85
N GLU A 194 5.52 -16.08 -28.77
CA GLU A 194 5.95 -17.06 -29.79
C GLU A 194 7.08 -18.00 -29.34
N ASN A 195 7.54 -17.89 -28.10
CA ASN A 195 8.61 -18.75 -27.60
C ASN A 195 8.01 -20.05 -27.03
N GLU A 196 8.29 -21.20 -27.66
CA GLU A 196 7.84 -22.54 -27.22
C GLU A 196 8.18 -22.80 -25.74
N LYS A 197 9.33 -22.29 -25.27
CA LYS A 197 9.68 -22.37 -23.85
C LYS A 197 8.71 -21.58 -22.97
N THR A 198 8.19 -20.42 -23.39
CA THR A 198 7.19 -19.67 -22.62
C THR A 198 5.95 -20.52 -22.34
N ALA A 199 5.53 -21.37 -23.28
CA ALA A 199 4.44 -22.33 -23.06
C ALA A 199 4.78 -23.36 -21.97
N GLU A 200 5.97 -23.96 -22.01
CA GLU A 200 6.45 -24.93 -21.01
C GLU A 200 6.74 -24.31 -19.63
N ILE A 201 7.18 -23.05 -19.62
CA ILE A 201 7.58 -22.25 -18.45
C ILE A 201 6.41 -22.00 -17.54
N PHE A 202 5.37 -21.42 -18.12
CA PHE A 202 4.20 -21.06 -17.35
C PHE A 202 3.36 -22.32 -17.05
N SER A 203 3.55 -23.44 -17.78
CA SER A 203 2.80 -24.70 -17.57
C SER A 203 1.29 -24.51 -17.41
N MET A 204 0.80 -23.39 -17.96
CA MET A 204 -0.56 -22.85 -17.86
C MET A 204 -1.26 -23.00 -19.21
N SER A 205 -0.81 -23.95 -20.03
CA SER A 205 -1.66 -24.41 -21.11
C SER A 205 -2.91 -24.98 -20.44
N ALA A 206 -4.10 -24.54 -20.85
CA ALA A 206 -5.32 -25.18 -20.40
C ALA A 206 -5.15 -26.68 -20.67
N SER A 207 -4.96 -27.45 -19.60
CA SER A 207 -4.59 -28.85 -19.74
C SER A 207 -5.71 -29.54 -20.53
N SER A 208 -5.41 -30.67 -21.19
CA SER A 208 -6.46 -31.46 -21.83
C SER A 208 -7.62 -31.75 -20.87
N ALA A 209 -7.36 -31.83 -19.56
CA ALA A 209 -8.39 -31.98 -18.53
C ALA A 209 -9.32 -30.76 -18.38
N VAL A 210 -8.82 -29.52 -18.49
CA VAL A 210 -9.68 -28.32 -18.50
C VAL A 210 -10.55 -28.33 -19.76
N ILE A 211 -9.95 -28.62 -20.91
CA ILE A 211 -10.66 -28.73 -22.20
C ILE A 211 -11.73 -29.82 -22.16
N ASP A 212 -11.39 -31.00 -21.64
CA ASP A 212 -12.29 -32.14 -21.55
C ASP A 212 -13.41 -31.89 -20.54
N GLY A 213 -13.13 -31.22 -19.43
CA GLY A 213 -14.17 -30.79 -18.49
C GLY A 213 -15.13 -29.76 -19.07
N VAL A 214 -14.65 -28.84 -19.93
CA VAL A 214 -15.53 -27.89 -20.65
C VAL A 214 -16.40 -28.66 -21.64
N LYS A 215 -15.83 -29.60 -22.39
CA LYS A 215 -16.60 -30.47 -23.31
C LYS A 215 -17.68 -31.25 -22.58
N ASP A 216 -17.36 -31.84 -21.43
CA ASP A 216 -18.29 -32.63 -20.63
C ASP A 216 -19.47 -31.78 -20.12
N LYS A 217 -19.18 -30.62 -19.50
CA LYS A 217 -20.22 -29.72 -18.98
C LYS A 217 -21.15 -29.15 -20.06
N LEU A 218 -20.66 -29.00 -21.29
CA LEU A 218 -21.41 -28.41 -22.38
C LEU A 218 -22.04 -29.46 -23.33
N SER A 219 -21.74 -30.75 -23.12
CA SER A 219 -22.10 -31.84 -24.04
C SER A 219 -23.60 -32.02 -24.29
N GLU A 220 -24.46 -31.61 -23.35
CA GLU A 220 -25.93 -31.66 -23.51
C GLU A 220 -26.47 -30.55 -24.43
N MET A 221 -25.73 -29.46 -24.59
CA MET A 221 -26.19 -28.28 -25.33
C MET A 221 -25.48 -28.10 -26.67
N VAL A 222 -24.20 -28.46 -26.73
CA VAL A 222 -23.33 -28.22 -27.88
C VAL A 222 -22.37 -29.38 -28.11
N ASN A 223 -22.08 -29.62 -29.38
CA ASN A 223 -20.94 -30.40 -29.83
C ASN A 223 -19.78 -29.42 -30.11
N ILE A 224 -18.66 -29.58 -29.40
CA ILE A 224 -17.49 -28.71 -29.58
C ILE A 224 -16.64 -29.25 -30.74
N LYS A 225 -16.67 -28.56 -31.88
CA LYS A 225 -15.96 -28.97 -33.11
C LYS A 225 -14.46 -28.72 -33.02
N ASN A 226 -14.09 -27.55 -32.49
CA ASN A 226 -12.70 -27.15 -32.35
C ASN A 226 -12.53 -26.24 -31.13
N ILE A 227 -11.36 -26.30 -30.51
CA ILE A 227 -10.90 -25.33 -29.51
C ILE A 227 -9.50 -24.90 -29.89
N ASP A 228 -9.32 -23.61 -30.11
CA ASP A 228 -8.04 -22.97 -30.33
C ASP A 228 -7.68 -22.11 -29.12
N ILE A 229 -6.40 -22.11 -28.76
CA ILE A 229 -5.88 -21.31 -27.65
C ILE A 229 -4.65 -20.57 -28.17
N SER A 230 -4.76 -19.24 -28.23
CA SER A 230 -3.64 -18.36 -28.51
C SER A 230 -3.16 -17.72 -27.21
N TYR A 231 -1.86 -17.51 -27.10
CA TYR A 231 -1.26 -16.92 -25.90
C TYR A 231 -0.78 -15.50 -26.21
N ASP A 232 -1.04 -14.58 -25.30
CA ASP A 232 -0.44 -13.25 -25.34
C ASP A 232 0.96 -13.29 -24.67
N SER A 233 1.65 -12.14 -24.64
CA SER A 233 2.88 -11.97 -23.87
C SER A 233 2.66 -12.31 -22.41
N ALA A 234 3.62 -12.97 -21.78
CA ALA A 234 3.58 -13.29 -20.36
C ALA A 234 4.46 -12.32 -19.56
N VAL A 235 4.08 -12.05 -18.32
CA VAL A 235 4.80 -11.15 -17.42
C VAL A 235 5.08 -11.87 -16.11
N MET A 236 6.29 -11.70 -15.60
CA MET A 236 6.67 -12.14 -14.26
C MET A 236 7.13 -10.92 -13.47
N THR A 237 6.60 -10.78 -12.27
CA THR A 237 6.96 -9.70 -11.35
C THR A 237 7.50 -10.32 -10.08
N ALA A 238 8.66 -9.86 -9.62
CA ALA A 238 9.24 -10.27 -8.35
C ALA A 238 9.35 -9.06 -7.42
N ASP A 239 8.66 -9.12 -6.29
CA ASP A 239 8.58 -8.03 -5.34
C ASP A 239 9.68 -8.15 -4.28
N ILE A 240 10.37 -7.03 -4.05
CA ILE A 240 11.55 -6.93 -3.20
C ILE A 240 11.31 -5.87 -2.13
N ASN A 241 11.55 -6.23 -0.88
CA ASN A 241 11.73 -5.26 0.21
C ASN A 241 13.22 -4.85 0.25
N ARG A 242 13.48 -3.59 -0.08
CA ARG A 242 14.84 -3.03 -0.26
C ARG A 242 15.55 -2.74 1.06
N GLU A 243 14.79 -2.40 2.10
CA GLU A 243 15.31 -2.15 3.45
C GLU A 243 15.87 -3.43 4.06
N LYS A 244 15.11 -4.52 3.94
CA LYS A 244 15.50 -5.85 4.42
C LYS A 244 16.36 -6.63 3.43
N ASN A 245 16.44 -6.15 2.19
CA ASN A 245 17.08 -6.85 1.07
C ASN A 245 16.57 -8.30 0.92
N ILE A 246 15.25 -8.45 0.80
CA ILE A 246 14.60 -9.77 0.62
C ILE A 246 13.51 -9.73 -0.46
N MET A 247 13.32 -10.85 -1.15
CA MET A 247 12.16 -11.06 -2.04
C MET A 247 10.94 -11.50 -1.23
N THR A 248 9.83 -10.78 -1.35
CA THR A 248 8.57 -11.03 -0.62
C THR A 248 7.61 -11.87 -1.43
N GLY A 249 7.65 -11.76 -2.76
CA GLY A 249 6.77 -12.53 -3.62
C GLY A 249 7.22 -12.57 -5.06
N VAL A 250 6.63 -13.51 -5.80
CA VAL A 250 6.72 -13.59 -7.26
C VAL A 250 5.32 -13.82 -7.80
N SER A 251 4.95 -13.06 -8.83
CA SER A 251 3.70 -13.24 -9.57
C SER A 251 4.02 -13.56 -11.02
N GLN A 252 3.38 -14.59 -11.55
CA GLN A 252 3.43 -14.98 -12.96
C GLN A 252 2.05 -14.76 -13.56
N ASN A 253 1.94 -13.81 -14.48
CA ASN A 253 0.72 -13.48 -15.19
C ASN A 253 0.82 -13.92 -16.65
N ARG A 254 -0.22 -14.62 -17.12
CA ARG A 254 -0.38 -14.94 -18.52
C ARG A 254 -1.83 -14.74 -18.95
N VAL A 255 -2.01 -14.08 -20.08
CA VAL A 255 -3.30 -13.98 -20.75
C VAL A 255 -3.30 -14.92 -21.96
N CYS A 256 -4.38 -15.66 -22.14
CA CYS A 256 -4.63 -16.42 -23.36
C CYS A 256 -6.04 -16.16 -23.87
N THR A 257 -6.20 -16.24 -25.19
CA THR A 257 -7.50 -16.15 -25.85
C THR A 257 -7.93 -17.55 -26.24
N VAL A 258 -9.09 -17.97 -25.74
CA VAL A 258 -9.70 -19.27 -26.05
C VAL A 258 -10.81 -19.03 -27.07
N THR A 259 -10.76 -19.75 -28.18
CA THR A 259 -11.80 -19.74 -29.21
C THR A 259 -12.36 -21.15 -29.39
N ALA A 260 -13.67 -21.32 -29.29
CA ALA A 260 -14.33 -22.61 -29.44
C ALA A 260 -15.46 -22.54 -30.49
N GLU A 261 -15.48 -23.49 -31.41
CA GLU A 261 -16.57 -23.66 -32.36
C GLU A 261 -17.62 -24.60 -31.77
N LEU A 262 -18.80 -24.06 -31.50
CA LEU A 262 -19.90 -24.73 -30.81
C LEU A 262 -21.04 -25.01 -31.79
N GLU A 263 -21.28 -26.29 -32.07
CA GLU A 263 -22.46 -26.72 -32.82
C GLU A 263 -23.58 -27.05 -31.85
N PHE A 264 -24.63 -26.22 -31.80
CA PHE A 264 -25.76 -26.46 -30.91
C PHE A 264 -26.58 -27.66 -31.37
N ILE A 265 -27.04 -28.47 -30.40
CA ILE A 265 -27.75 -29.73 -30.65
C ILE A 265 -29.06 -29.78 -29.87
N GLY A 266 -29.88 -30.80 -30.16
CA GLY A 266 -31.14 -31.05 -29.45
C GLY A 266 -32.12 -29.88 -29.58
N GLU A 267 -32.65 -29.42 -28.46
CA GLU A 267 -33.61 -28.30 -28.41
C GLU A 267 -32.97 -26.94 -28.81
N TYR A 268 -31.64 -26.89 -28.92
CA TYR A 268 -30.89 -25.68 -29.28
C TYR A 268 -30.36 -25.70 -30.72
N SER A 269 -30.65 -26.75 -31.50
CA SER A 269 -30.10 -26.93 -32.86
C SER A 269 -30.40 -25.76 -33.79
N ASP A 270 -31.47 -25.02 -33.53
CA ASP A 270 -31.85 -23.84 -34.30
C ASP A 270 -30.81 -22.72 -34.27
N PHE A 271 -29.89 -22.69 -33.29
CA PHE A 271 -28.79 -21.72 -33.27
C PHE A 271 -27.65 -22.07 -34.24
N GLY A 272 -27.59 -23.31 -34.74
CA GLY A 272 -26.56 -23.76 -35.66
C GLY A 272 -25.17 -23.79 -35.03
N THR A 273 -24.15 -23.44 -35.80
CA THR A 273 -22.76 -23.35 -35.31
C THR A 273 -22.41 -21.90 -35.00
N LEU A 274 -21.92 -21.65 -33.78
CA LEU A 274 -21.45 -20.34 -33.31
C LEU A 274 -20.03 -20.46 -32.76
N THR A 275 -19.29 -19.35 -32.78
CA THR A 275 -17.94 -19.28 -32.24
C THR A 275 -17.93 -18.50 -30.94
N LEU A 276 -17.54 -19.16 -29.85
CA LEU A 276 -17.29 -18.57 -28.54
C LEU A 276 -15.82 -18.14 -28.47
N SER A 277 -15.56 -16.90 -28.05
CA SER A 277 -14.20 -16.41 -27.78
C SER A 277 -14.15 -15.68 -26.45
N PHE A 278 -13.13 -15.92 -25.62
CA PHE A 278 -12.91 -15.20 -24.37
C PHE A 278 -11.43 -15.13 -23.99
N LYS A 279 -11.08 -14.16 -23.15
CA LYS A 279 -9.74 -14.08 -22.54
C LYS A 279 -9.74 -14.78 -21.20
N LEU A 280 -8.67 -15.53 -20.96
CA LEU A 280 -8.37 -16.19 -19.70
C LEU A 280 -7.09 -15.58 -19.14
N GLU A 281 -7.24 -14.86 -18.03
CA GLU A 281 -6.15 -14.26 -17.28
C GLU A 281 -5.77 -15.21 -16.15
N ILE A 282 -4.56 -15.76 -16.21
CA ILE A 282 -4.08 -16.75 -15.26
C ILE A 282 -2.94 -16.11 -14.47
N ASN A 283 -3.02 -16.17 -13.15
CA ASN A 283 -2.08 -15.53 -12.25
C ASN A 283 -1.62 -16.52 -11.17
N LYS A 284 -0.33 -16.89 -11.19
CA LYS A 284 0.28 -17.76 -10.19
C LYS A 284 1.15 -16.93 -9.25
N ASN A 285 0.82 -16.93 -7.96
CA ASN A 285 1.54 -16.17 -6.95
C ASN A 285 2.30 -17.10 -6.02
N TYR A 286 3.55 -16.75 -5.77
CA TYR A 286 4.47 -17.37 -4.84
C TYR A 286 4.73 -16.35 -3.74
N ASN A 287 4.19 -16.57 -2.55
CA ASN A 287 4.32 -15.66 -1.42
C ASN A 287 5.36 -16.23 -0.45
N PHE A 288 6.43 -15.48 -0.21
CA PHE A 288 7.47 -15.86 0.73
C PHE A 288 7.22 -15.17 2.06
N SER A 289 7.00 -15.96 3.10
CA SER A 289 7.02 -15.44 4.48
C SER A 289 8.29 -15.86 5.15
N ARG A 290 8.83 -14.97 5.98
CA ARG A 290 10.04 -15.25 6.77
C ARG A 290 9.73 -15.18 8.24
N VAL A 291 10.47 -15.98 8.98
CA VAL A 291 10.55 -15.80 10.41
C VAL A 291 11.31 -14.50 10.67
N GLU A 292 10.68 -13.58 11.40
CA GLU A 292 11.29 -12.30 11.74
C GLU A 292 11.14 -11.99 13.22
N MET A 293 12.11 -11.26 13.75
CA MET A 293 12.06 -10.59 15.04
C MET A 293 12.65 -9.20 14.83
N TYR A 294 11.93 -8.17 15.25
CA TYR A 294 12.43 -6.81 15.23
C TYR A 294 11.79 -5.93 16.31
N PHE A 295 12.50 -4.89 16.74
CA PHE A 295 11.92 -3.79 17.50
C PHE A 295 11.01 -2.95 16.61
N THR A 296 9.93 -2.39 17.14
CA THR A 296 9.03 -1.57 16.33
C THR A 296 9.58 -0.18 16.00
N GLY A 297 10.80 0.12 16.45
CA GLY A 297 11.53 1.34 16.16
C GLY A 297 13.02 1.14 16.44
N ASP A 298 13.85 1.90 15.74
CA ASP A 298 15.31 1.78 15.84
C ASP A 298 15.85 2.57 17.04
N VAL A 299 15.17 3.67 17.40
CA VAL A 299 15.57 4.58 18.47
C VAL A 299 14.38 4.90 19.38
N PHE A 300 14.59 4.81 20.68
CA PHE A 300 13.61 5.12 21.71
C PHE A 300 14.15 6.18 22.68
N TYR A 301 13.30 7.16 23.01
CA TYR A 301 13.58 8.15 24.04
C TYR A 301 12.70 7.87 25.25
N VAL A 302 13.32 7.66 26.41
CA VAL A 302 12.61 7.25 27.63
C VAL A 302 12.97 8.16 28.79
N THR A 303 11.98 8.56 29.59
CA THR A 303 12.21 9.37 30.78
C THR A 303 12.92 8.55 31.87
N LYS A 304 13.89 9.16 32.56
CA LYS A 304 14.49 8.55 33.76
C LYS A 304 13.41 8.08 34.74
N GLY A 305 13.52 6.84 35.18
CA GLY A 305 12.58 6.17 36.08
C GLY A 305 11.46 5.43 35.38
N ALA A 306 11.28 5.63 34.06
CA ALA A 306 10.30 4.90 33.28
C ALA A 306 10.59 3.39 33.28
N SER A 307 9.51 2.61 33.27
CA SER A 307 9.55 1.17 33.09
C SER A 307 8.36 0.77 32.24
N ASP A 308 8.63 0.07 31.15
CA ASP A 308 7.64 -0.40 30.19
C ASP A 308 8.14 -1.69 29.52
N GLU A 309 7.26 -2.37 28.81
CA GLU A 309 7.59 -3.50 27.95
C GLU A 309 8.21 -3.03 26.64
N PHE A 310 9.27 -3.71 26.19
CA PHE A 310 9.85 -3.52 24.86
C PHE A 310 8.81 -3.75 23.76
N LYS A 311 8.70 -2.80 22.83
CA LYS A 311 7.84 -2.94 21.66
C LYS A 311 8.58 -3.72 20.59
N THR A 312 8.24 -5.00 20.46
CA THR A 312 8.82 -5.92 19.48
C THR A 312 7.73 -6.60 18.68
N LYS A 313 8.07 -7.04 17.48
CA LYS A 313 7.21 -7.86 16.63
C LYS A 313 7.94 -9.12 16.21
N THR A 314 7.31 -10.25 16.49
CA THR A 314 7.67 -11.55 15.93
C THR A 314 6.73 -11.89 14.80
N VAL A 315 7.27 -12.27 13.65
CA VAL A 315 6.50 -12.82 12.55
C VAL A 315 6.80 -14.32 12.50
N SER A 316 5.87 -15.12 13.04
CA SER A 316 5.81 -16.57 12.86
C SER A 316 4.35 -16.98 12.84
N ASP A 317 3.94 -17.80 11.87
CA ASP A 317 2.54 -18.23 11.74
C ASP A 317 2.12 -19.22 12.83
N GLU A 318 3.10 -19.87 13.44
CA GLU A 318 2.95 -20.68 14.64
C GLU A 318 3.22 -19.76 15.82
N SER A 319 2.23 -19.54 16.67
CA SER A 319 2.44 -18.91 17.98
C SER A 319 3.05 -19.98 18.89
N PRO A 320 4.37 -19.99 19.15
CA PRO A 320 4.92 -21.08 19.93
C PRO A 320 4.58 -20.79 21.39
N ALA A 321 3.92 -21.74 22.03
CA ALA A 321 3.39 -21.62 23.39
C ALA A 321 4.43 -21.22 24.45
N GLU A 322 5.74 -21.28 24.13
CA GLU A 322 6.83 -21.00 25.06
C GLU A 322 8.03 -20.26 24.42
N THR A 323 7.80 -19.33 23.47
CA THR A 323 8.96 -18.61 22.94
C THR A 323 9.49 -17.58 23.91
N VAL A 324 10.70 -17.82 24.41
CA VAL A 324 11.41 -16.90 25.30
C VAL A 324 12.19 -15.90 24.46
N LEU A 325 11.80 -14.63 24.56
CA LEU A 325 12.60 -13.52 24.06
C LEU A 325 13.67 -13.21 25.09
N THR A 326 14.92 -13.12 24.65
CA THR A 326 16.04 -12.76 25.52
C THR A 326 16.52 -11.36 25.18
N PHE A 327 16.35 -10.43 26.11
CA PHE A 327 16.79 -9.05 25.95
C PHE A 327 18.09 -8.82 26.71
N THR A 328 19.01 -8.07 26.12
CA THR A 328 20.29 -7.70 26.74
C THR A 328 20.54 -6.21 26.56
N SER A 329 20.88 -5.52 27.64
CA SER A 329 21.31 -4.12 27.60
C SER A 329 22.83 -4.03 27.56
N SER A 330 23.37 -3.17 26.69
CA SER A 330 24.80 -2.87 26.66
C SER A 330 25.28 -2.14 27.92
N ASN A 331 24.37 -1.48 28.65
CA ASN A 331 24.66 -0.81 29.91
C ASN A 331 23.48 -0.88 30.91
N PRO A 332 23.41 -1.96 31.71
CA PRO A 332 22.35 -2.16 32.70
C PRO A 332 22.26 -1.10 33.81
N GLU A 333 23.35 -0.37 34.08
CA GLU A 333 23.34 0.71 35.07
C GLU A 333 22.51 1.91 34.60
N ILE A 334 22.45 2.12 33.28
CA ILE A 334 21.67 3.20 32.65
C ILE A 334 20.26 2.71 32.34
N LEU A 335 20.15 1.54 31.70
CA LEU A 335 18.88 0.90 31.37
C LEU A 335 18.97 -0.60 31.65
N SER A 336 18.30 -1.06 32.70
CA SER A 336 18.27 -2.48 33.07
C SER A 336 17.13 -3.21 32.38
N VAL A 337 17.32 -4.51 32.18
CA VAL A 337 16.36 -5.41 31.54
C VAL A 337 15.91 -6.48 32.53
N ASP A 338 14.61 -6.76 32.57
CA ASP A 338 14.01 -7.88 33.30
C ASP A 338 12.93 -8.55 32.43
N GLY A 339 13.26 -9.71 31.86
CA GLY A 339 12.41 -10.37 30.87
C GLY A 339 12.15 -9.46 29.67
N ARG A 340 10.88 -9.10 29.43
CA ARG A 340 10.46 -8.21 28.34
C ARG A 340 10.38 -6.73 28.75
N PHE A 341 10.70 -6.42 30.00
CA PHE A 341 10.58 -5.07 30.54
C PHE A 341 11.95 -4.41 30.63
N PHE A 342 11.96 -3.09 30.42
CA PHE A 342 13.11 -2.27 30.77
C PHE A 342 12.80 -1.39 31.97
N LYS A 343 13.86 -0.87 32.58
CA LYS A 343 13.81 0.23 33.52
C LYS A 343 14.95 1.21 33.25
N ALA A 344 14.59 2.46 33.00
CA ALA A 344 15.51 3.56 32.77
C ALA A 344 16.04 4.09 34.11
N ASN A 345 17.22 3.65 34.54
CA ASN A 345 17.75 3.92 35.87
C ASN A 345 18.46 5.29 35.95
N LYS A 346 19.17 5.68 34.90
CA LYS A 346 20.05 6.85 34.90
C LYS A 346 20.00 7.57 33.55
N VAL A 347 20.07 8.89 33.57
CA VAL A 347 20.18 9.72 32.36
C VAL A 347 21.54 9.48 31.69
N SER A 348 21.55 9.47 30.36
CA SER A 348 22.76 9.31 29.54
C SER A 348 22.70 10.19 28.31
N GLU A 349 23.86 10.76 27.93
CA GLU A 349 24.02 11.48 26.67
C GLU A 349 24.21 10.50 25.49
N GLU A 350 24.94 9.41 25.73
CA GLU A 350 25.12 8.32 24.75
C GLU A 350 23.99 7.30 24.86
N PRO A 351 23.53 6.71 23.73
CA PRO A 351 22.48 5.71 23.76
C PRO A 351 22.93 4.40 24.42
N VAL A 352 21.96 3.70 25.02
CA VAL A 352 22.11 2.30 25.43
C VAL A 352 21.56 1.42 24.33
N THR A 353 22.42 0.63 23.69
CA THR A 353 21.98 -0.41 22.76
C THR A 353 21.33 -1.57 23.53
N VAL A 354 20.11 -1.94 23.14
CA VAL A 354 19.44 -3.15 23.61
C VAL A 354 19.37 -4.14 22.46
N SER A 355 19.81 -5.38 22.68
CA SER A 355 19.61 -6.48 21.76
C SER A 355 18.45 -7.37 22.21
N VAL A 356 17.72 -7.91 21.24
CA VAL A 356 16.74 -8.98 21.44
C VAL A 356 17.16 -10.21 20.66
N GLU A 357 16.98 -11.38 21.27
CA GLU A 357 17.17 -12.67 20.63
C GLU A 357 15.89 -13.48 20.65
N TYR A 358 15.59 -14.11 19.53
CA TYR A 358 14.46 -15.00 19.31
C TYR A 358 14.97 -16.27 18.64
N THR A 359 14.79 -17.44 19.26
CA THR A 359 15.19 -18.72 18.65
C THR A 359 13.96 -19.49 18.21
N TYR A 360 13.87 -19.81 16.92
CA TYR A 360 12.79 -20.58 16.33
C TYR A 360 13.37 -21.72 15.49
N LYS A 361 12.88 -22.94 15.74
CA LYS A 361 13.35 -24.18 15.09
C LYS A 361 14.88 -24.33 15.01
N GLY A 362 15.61 -23.84 16.03
CA GLY A 362 17.07 -23.94 16.12
C GLY A 362 17.85 -22.80 15.45
N VAL A 363 17.16 -21.85 14.81
CA VAL A 363 17.75 -20.64 14.23
C VAL A 363 17.53 -19.47 15.18
N THR A 364 18.59 -18.72 15.48
CA THR A 364 18.51 -17.51 16.33
C THR A 364 18.47 -16.25 15.48
N TYR A 365 17.40 -15.50 15.63
CA TYR A 365 17.16 -14.17 15.07
C TYR A 365 17.54 -13.13 16.11
N ARG A 366 18.11 -12.02 15.64
CA ARG A 366 18.61 -10.95 16.48
C ARG A 366 18.22 -9.62 15.90
N ASP A 367 17.89 -8.69 16.77
CA ASP A 367 17.74 -7.29 16.41
C ASP A 367 18.28 -6.41 17.53
N THR A 368 18.56 -5.15 17.21
CA THR A 368 19.08 -4.16 18.16
C THR A 368 18.39 -2.82 17.98
N CYS A 369 18.15 -2.12 19.07
CA CYS A 369 17.71 -0.73 19.05
C CYS A 369 18.49 0.11 20.06
N GLU A 370 18.40 1.42 19.92
CA GLU A 370 19.04 2.41 20.79
C GLU A 370 18.05 3.07 21.73
N PHE A 371 18.43 3.21 23.00
CA PHE A 371 17.65 3.92 24.02
C PHE A 371 18.39 5.14 24.55
N TYR A 372 17.78 6.31 24.43
CA TYR A 372 18.20 7.54 25.07
C TYR A 372 17.40 7.74 26.36
N VAL A 373 18.07 7.64 27.51
CA VAL A 373 17.43 7.95 28.80
C VAL A 373 17.58 9.43 29.09
N ILE A 374 16.46 10.15 29.05
CA ILE A 374 16.42 11.61 29.08
C ILE A 374 15.69 12.15 30.32
N VAL A 375 15.96 13.42 30.61
CA VAL A 375 15.06 14.30 31.37
C VAL A 375 14.17 15.02 30.35
N PRO A 376 12.85 14.79 30.35
CA PRO A 376 11.95 15.40 29.39
C PRO A 376 11.85 16.91 29.62
N VAL A 377 11.48 17.64 28.57
CA VAL A 377 11.06 19.03 28.72
C VAL A 377 9.68 19.06 29.37
N GLU A 378 9.46 20.03 30.25
CA GLU A 378 8.19 20.28 30.95
C GLU A 378 7.62 21.67 30.64
N GLY A 379 8.39 22.52 29.94
CA GLY A 379 7.94 23.85 29.56
C GLY A 379 8.95 24.63 28.73
N VAL A 380 8.43 25.60 27.99
CA VAL A 380 9.21 26.56 27.22
C VAL A 380 8.65 27.96 27.44
N LYS A 381 9.53 28.95 27.61
CA LYS A 381 9.15 30.33 27.85
C LYS A 381 10.08 31.30 27.14
N GLN A 382 9.52 32.16 26.30
CA GLN A 382 10.24 33.31 25.77
C GLN A 382 10.42 34.40 26.83
N ASN A 383 11.52 35.13 26.75
CA ASN A 383 11.83 36.26 27.64
C ASN A 383 10.82 37.41 27.50
N GLU A 384 10.28 37.62 26.31
CA GLU A 384 9.34 38.70 25.98
C GLU A 384 8.08 38.12 25.32
N LYS A 385 6.90 38.65 25.70
CA LYS A 385 5.59 38.24 25.14
C LYS A 385 5.11 39.14 24.01
N GLU A 386 5.66 40.35 23.93
CA GLU A 386 5.32 41.37 22.96
C GLU A 386 6.54 42.26 22.75
N ILE A 387 6.87 42.55 21.49
CA ILE A 387 7.95 43.44 21.07
C ILE A 387 7.43 44.40 20.00
N SER A 388 7.87 45.65 20.06
CA SER A 388 7.60 46.66 19.03
C SER A 388 8.92 47.05 18.36
N LEU A 389 8.98 46.95 17.04
CA LEU A 389 10.17 47.18 16.23
C LEU A 389 9.86 48.19 15.11
N LYS A 390 10.87 48.92 14.64
CA LYS A 390 10.76 49.66 13.38
C LYS A 390 11.20 48.79 12.23
N LYS A 391 10.73 49.10 11.02
CA LYS A 391 11.20 48.44 9.81
C LYS A 391 12.74 48.51 9.72
N GLY A 392 13.36 47.34 9.56
CA GLY A 392 14.81 47.16 9.51
C GLY A 392 15.47 46.89 10.86
N ASP A 393 14.75 47.02 11.98
CA ASP A 393 15.29 46.66 13.30
C ASP A 393 15.37 45.14 13.47
N GLU A 394 16.33 44.72 14.30
CA GLU A 394 16.51 43.33 14.72
C GLU A 394 16.45 43.20 16.23
N LYS A 395 15.90 42.09 16.71
CA LYS A 395 15.78 41.78 18.13
C LYS A 395 15.95 40.29 18.37
N ALA A 396 16.94 39.93 19.18
CA ALA A 396 17.09 38.56 19.66
C ALA A 396 16.07 38.28 20.77
N LEU A 397 15.26 37.23 20.57
CA LEU A 397 14.45 36.62 21.60
C LEU A 397 15.25 35.47 22.25
N SER A 398 15.11 35.31 23.55
CA SER A 398 15.71 34.20 24.28
C SER A 398 14.65 33.32 24.89
N VAL A 399 14.95 32.03 25.01
CA VAL A 399 14.03 31.01 25.50
C VAL A 399 14.63 30.31 26.70
N THR A 400 13.81 30.11 27.73
CA THR A 400 14.10 29.26 28.87
C THR A 400 13.31 27.97 28.71
N VAL A 401 14.02 26.84 28.67
CA VAL A 401 13.45 25.48 28.68
C VAL A 401 13.50 24.95 30.11
N SER A 402 12.40 24.41 30.60
CA SER A 402 12.30 23.82 31.95
C SER A 402 12.04 22.32 31.86
N PRO A 403 12.59 21.50 32.77
CA PRO A 403 13.55 21.87 33.82
C PRO A 403 14.94 22.26 33.24
N ASP A 404 15.75 22.96 34.04
CA ASP A 404 17.07 23.43 33.63
C ASP A 404 18.05 22.29 33.31
N ASP A 405 17.76 21.05 33.67
CA ASP A 405 18.53 19.85 33.36
C ASP A 405 17.87 18.96 32.30
N ALA A 406 16.84 19.46 31.60
CA ALA A 406 16.25 18.77 30.46
C ALA A 406 17.33 18.39 29.43
N THR A 407 17.27 17.15 28.91
CA THR A 407 18.33 16.62 28.04
C THR A 407 18.19 17.15 26.59
N LEU A 408 16.96 17.40 26.13
CA LEU A 408 16.67 17.89 24.78
C LEU A 408 16.15 19.34 24.82
N LYS A 409 17.04 20.32 24.97
CA LYS A 409 16.67 21.76 25.09
C LYS A 409 16.54 22.50 23.76
N GLN A 410 16.71 21.82 22.64
CA GLN A 410 16.60 22.43 21.32
C GLN A 410 15.17 22.93 21.11
N VAL A 411 15.06 24.12 20.51
CA VAL A 411 13.78 24.76 20.16
C VAL A 411 13.83 25.21 18.71
N TYR A 412 12.69 25.15 18.05
CA TYR A 412 12.50 25.61 16.68
C TYR A 412 11.71 26.91 16.69
N TRP A 413 12.04 27.80 15.76
CA TRP A 413 11.43 29.12 15.64
C TRP A 413 10.67 29.24 14.33
N PHE A 414 9.53 29.93 14.36
CA PHE A 414 8.80 30.31 13.15
C PHE A 414 7.98 31.57 13.39
N THR A 415 7.51 32.17 12.31
CA THR A 415 6.68 33.37 12.31
C THR A 415 5.38 33.11 11.56
N THR A 416 4.30 33.81 11.94
CA THR A 416 3.04 33.76 11.20
C THR A 416 3.09 34.48 9.86
N ASP A 417 4.02 35.43 9.69
CA ASP A 417 4.17 36.18 8.44
C ASP A 417 5.62 36.64 8.25
N GLU A 418 6.37 35.89 7.45
CA GLU A 418 7.75 36.21 7.08
C GLU A 418 7.90 37.51 6.29
N ASN A 419 6.82 38.07 5.73
CA ASN A 419 6.86 39.36 5.04
C ASN A 419 6.80 40.54 6.02
N ILE A 420 6.23 40.34 7.21
CA ILE A 420 6.15 41.36 8.27
C ILE A 420 7.37 41.25 9.18
N ALA A 421 7.66 40.06 9.70
CA ALA A 421 8.84 39.79 10.52
C ALA A 421 9.34 38.36 10.30
N SER A 422 10.63 38.17 9.99
CA SER A 422 11.26 36.85 9.94
C SER A 422 11.99 36.53 11.24
N VAL A 423 12.18 35.24 11.52
CA VAL A 423 12.99 34.77 12.64
C VAL A 423 13.98 33.71 12.14
N ASP A 424 15.22 33.76 12.62
CA ASP A 424 16.24 32.74 12.31
C ASP A 424 16.26 31.59 13.32
N GLU A 425 17.12 30.59 13.08
CA GLU A 425 17.31 29.43 13.95
C GLU A 425 17.78 29.79 15.38
N ASN A 426 18.38 30.98 15.56
CA ASN A 426 18.88 31.49 16.83
C ASN A 426 17.85 32.35 17.58
N GLY A 427 16.66 32.54 17.02
CA GLY A 427 15.61 33.39 17.60
C GLY A 427 15.80 34.88 17.37
N VAL A 428 16.59 35.28 16.37
CA VAL A 428 16.75 36.68 15.96
C VAL A 428 15.60 37.07 15.05
N VAL A 429 14.78 38.02 15.50
CA VAL A 429 13.65 38.56 14.75
C VAL A 429 14.08 39.78 13.96
N THR A 430 13.85 39.79 12.65
CA THR A 430 14.11 40.92 11.74
C THR A 430 12.79 41.50 11.26
N ALA A 431 12.56 42.79 11.53
CA ALA A 431 11.37 43.51 11.10
C ALA A 431 11.47 43.94 9.63
N LYS A 432 10.56 43.48 8.77
CA LYS A 432 10.61 43.72 7.32
C LYS A 432 9.62 44.76 6.83
N ASN A 433 8.36 44.67 7.25
CA ASN A 433 7.30 45.58 6.80
C ASN A 433 6.37 45.92 7.96
N ALA A 434 5.79 47.12 7.94
CA ALA A 434 4.82 47.55 8.94
C ALA A 434 3.61 46.59 8.98
N GLY A 435 3.18 46.25 10.19
CA GLY A 435 2.14 45.24 10.42
C GLY A 435 2.35 44.49 11.72
N SER A 436 1.53 43.46 11.95
CA SER A 436 1.63 42.61 13.13
C SER A 436 1.91 41.17 12.72
N ALA A 437 2.88 40.55 13.38
CA ALA A 437 3.20 39.13 13.24
C ALA A 437 3.31 38.48 14.63
N SER A 438 3.34 37.15 14.69
CA SER A 438 3.65 36.42 15.91
C SER A 438 4.81 35.48 15.65
N VAL A 439 5.82 35.54 16.52
CA VAL A 439 6.97 34.64 16.50
C VAL A 439 6.78 33.59 17.56
N TYR A 440 6.85 32.33 17.15
CA TYR A 440 6.67 31.17 18.00
C TYR A 440 8.00 30.47 18.22
N CYS A 441 8.15 29.87 19.41
CA CYS A 441 9.12 28.82 19.63
C CYS A 441 8.43 27.54 20.09
N ILE A 442 8.89 26.40 19.59
CA ILE A 442 8.38 25.06 19.91
C ILE A 442 9.57 24.19 20.34
N THR A 443 9.38 23.38 21.38
CA THR A 443 10.41 22.41 21.81
C THR A 443 10.59 21.31 20.78
N ARG A 444 11.77 20.70 20.71
CA ARG A 444 12.06 19.67 19.70
C ARG A 444 11.07 18.49 19.69
N ASP A 445 10.53 18.14 20.84
CA ASP A 445 9.50 17.09 20.98
C ASP A 445 8.08 17.55 20.59
N GLY A 446 7.88 18.82 20.24
CA GLY A 446 6.60 19.41 19.85
C GLY A 446 5.65 19.73 20.99
N ASN A 447 5.95 19.29 22.22
CA ASN A 447 4.97 19.26 23.30
C ASN A 447 4.74 20.64 23.93
N TYR A 448 5.69 21.56 23.83
CA TYR A 448 5.60 22.88 24.46
C TYR A 448 5.84 23.99 23.45
N LYS A 449 5.03 25.06 23.57
CA LYS A 449 5.11 26.24 22.71
C LYS A 449 5.04 27.54 23.50
N SER A 450 5.75 28.55 23.04
CA SER A 450 5.65 29.94 23.48
C SER A 450 5.51 30.86 22.27
N SER A 451 4.85 32.00 22.45
CA SER A 451 4.65 33.00 21.39
C SER A 451 4.96 34.41 21.87
N CYS A 452 5.52 35.21 20.96
CA CYS A 452 5.82 36.62 21.13
C CYS A 452 5.11 37.41 20.02
N ALA A 453 4.27 38.38 20.39
CA ALA A 453 3.67 39.29 19.43
C ALA A 453 4.71 40.32 18.94
N VAL A 454 4.76 40.55 17.63
CA VAL A 454 5.67 41.49 16.99
C VAL A 454 4.85 42.56 16.29
N GLU A 455 4.96 43.80 16.74
CA GLU A 455 4.38 44.96 16.07
C GLU A 455 5.49 45.73 15.35
N VAL A 456 5.36 45.87 14.04
CA VAL A 456 6.32 46.60 13.21
C VAL A 456 5.71 47.94 12.80
N SER A 457 6.37 49.03 13.17
CA SER A 457 6.04 50.37 12.69
C SER A 457 6.97 50.78 11.55
N GLU A 458 6.56 51.80 10.79
CA GLU A 458 7.39 52.44 9.76
C GLU A 458 8.75 52.95 10.30
#